data_AF-A0A3B8MIH2-F1
#
_entry.id   AF-A0A3B8MIH2-F1
#
_cell.length_a   1.000
_cell.length_b   1.000
_cell.length_c   1.000
_cell.angle_alpha   90.00
_cell.angle_beta   90.00
_cell.angle_gamma   90.00
#
_symmetry.space_group_name_H-M   'P 1'
#
loop_
_entity.id
_entity.type
_entity.pdbx_description
1 polymer ?
#
loop_
_entity_poly.entity_id
_entity_poly.type
_entity_poly.pdbx_seq_one_letter_code
_entity_poly.pdbx_strand_id
1 'polypeptide(L)'
;MDRLTDYANPEQGSDSFHAFSNGNTSPWIAAPFGMTHWAPQTEEGPRFYKSTARQLQGIRATHQPSPWIGDYGHFLVMPQVGQKLFSIGRRSSVFKRNDTTIRPHLFETY
;
A
#
# COMPACT_ATOMS: atom_id res chain seq x y z
N MET A 1 -22.71 16.28 3.39
CA MET A 1 -23.31 15.32 2.45
C MET A 1 -22.27 14.28 2.15
N ASP A 2 -22.59 13.01 2.40
CA ASP A 2 -21.68 11.89 2.17
C ASP A 2 -21.51 11.67 0.67
N ARG A 3 -20.28 11.40 0.23
CA ARG A 3 -19.95 11.06 -1.16
C ARG A 3 -19.92 9.55 -1.30
N LEU A 4 -20.23 9.02 -2.48
CA LEU A 4 -20.16 7.58 -2.74
C LEU A 4 -18.77 6.97 -2.44
N THR A 5 -17.72 7.77 -2.61
CA THR A 5 -16.34 7.38 -2.27
C THR A 5 -16.13 7.10 -0.79
N ASP A 6 -16.98 7.61 0.10
CA ASP A 6 -16.84 7.45 1.55
C ASP A 6 -17.25 6.04 2.00
N TYR A 7 -17.97 5.30 1.16
CA TYR A 7 -18.32 3.88 1.39
C TYR A 7 -17.31 2.89 0.81
N ALA A 8 -16.39 3.35 -0.05
CA ALA A 8 -15.40 2.49 -0.66
C ALA A 8 -14.22 2.28 0.30
N ASN A 9 -13.97 1.02 0.68
CA ASN A 9 -12.84 0.63 1.52
C ASN A 9 -11.75 -0.06 0.68
N PRO A 10 -10.63 0.63 0.32
CA PRO A 10 -9.55 0.03 -0.46
C PRO A 10 -8.84 -1.14 0.23
N GLU A 11 -8.95 -1.26 1.56
CA GLU A 11 -8.32 -2.34 2.32
C GLU A 11 -9.15 -3.62 2.36
N GLN A 12 -10.37 -3.61 1.82
CA GLN A 12 -11.21 -4.80 1.79
C GLN A 12 -10.54 -5.91 0.97
N GLY A 13 -10.29 -7.05 1.62
CA GLY A 13 -9.59 -8.21 1.05
C GLY A 13 -8.06 -8.19 1.16
N SER A 14 -7.49 -7.17 1.83
CA SER A 14 -6.03 -7.01 1.99
C SER A 14 -5.43 -7.85 3.11
N ASP A 15 -6.24 -8.31 4.05
CA ASP A 15 -5.82 -9.27 5.09
C ASP A 15 -5.77 -10.69 4.52
N SER A 16 -4.80 -10.91 3.62
CA SER A 16 -4.60 -12.15 2.89
C SER A 16 -3.17 -12.64 3.06
N PHE A 17 -2.98 -13.96 3.14
CA PHE A 17 -1.66 -14.58 3.13
C PHE A 17 -1.59 -15.71 2.10
N HIS A 18 -0.41 -16.28 1.88
CA HIS A 18 -0.20 -17.24 0.78
C HIS A 18 -1.16 -18.44 0.84
N ALA A 19 -1.36 -19.01 2.03
CA ALA A 19 -2.18 -20.21 2.21
C ALA A 19 -3.69 -19.92 2.29
N PHE A 20 -4.11 -18.68 2.52
CA PHE A 20 -5.53 -18.33 2.67
C PHE A 20 -5.82 -16.91 2.20
N SER A 21 -6.79 -16.79 1.29
CA SER A 21 -7.16 -15.54 0.66
C SER A 21 -8.50 -15.04 1.19
N ASN A 22 -8.51 -13.81 1.70
CA ASN A 22 -9.74 -13.03 1.93
C ASN A 22 -10.07 -12.07 0.77
N GLY A 23 -9.34 -12.16 -0.34
CA GLY A 23 -9.53 -11.34 -1.54
C GLY A 23 -8.25 -11.13 -2.33
N ASN A 24 -7.09 -11.15 -1.65
CA ASN A 24 -5.78 -10.93 -2.25
C ASN A 24 -5.64 -9.55 -2.91
N THR A 25 -6.25 -8.54 -2.29
CA THR A 25 -6.18 -7.15 -2.76
C THR A 25 -5.07 -6.39 -2.03
N SER A 26 -4.77 -5.20 -2.52
CA SER A 26 -3.98 -4.20 -1.82
C SER A 26 -4.71 -2.86 -1.93
N PRO A 27 -4.46 -1.91 -1.01
CA PRO A 27 -5.10 -0.60 -1.07
C PRO A 27 -4.58 0.19 -2.28
N TRP A 28 -5.26 0.07 -3.42
CA TRP A 28 -4.92 0.80 -4.64
C TRP A 28 -5.51 2.20 -4.59
N ILE A 29 -4.64 3.21 -4.68
CA ILE A 29 -5.00 4.62 -4.81
C ILE A 29 -4.76 5.03 -6.25
N ALA A 30 -5.84 5.29 -6.99
CA ALA A 30 -5.79 5.58 -8.41
C ALA A 30 -7.09 6.24 -8.89
N ALA A 31 -7.00 6.97 -9.99
CA ALA A 31 -8.18 7.25 -10.81
C ALA A 31 -8.69 5.94 -11.46
N PRO A 32 -9.97 5.86 -11.83
CA PRO A 32 -10.49 4.73 -12.61
C PRO A 32 -9.63 4.50 -13.86
N PHE A 33 -9.12 3.27 -14.03
CA PHE A 33 -8.24 2.87 -15.13
C PHE A 33 -6.92 3.66 -15.23
N GLY A 34 -6.44 4.21 -14.11
CA GLY A 34 -5.16 4.90 -14.05
C GLY A 34 -4.01 3.99 -14.49
N MET A 35 -3.14 4.51 -15.35
CA MET A 35 -1.97 3.75 -15.85
C MET A 35 -1.08 3.27 -14.70
N THR A 36 -0.87 4.10 -13.68
CA THR A 36 -0.07 3.75 -12.50
C THR A 36 -0.95 3.83 -11.26
N HIS A 37 -0.96 2.75 -10.50
CA HIS A 37 -1.58 2.73 -9.18
C HIS A 37 -0.53 3.04 -8.11
N TRP A 38 -0.99 3.58 -6.99
CA TRP A 38 -0.16 3.82 -5.82
C TRP A 38 -0.67 3.01 -4.65
N ALA A 39 0.22 2.48 -3.82
CA ALA A 39 -0.16 1.77 -2.60
C ALA A 39 0.93 1.89 -1.53
N PRO A 40 0.58 1.96 -0.23
CA PRO A 40 1.55 1.74 0.83
C PRO A 40 2.16 0.34 0.72
N GLN A 41 3.49 0.25 0.85
CA GLN A 41 4.20 -1.01 1.00
C GLN A 41 4.65 -1.19 2.44
N THR A 42 4.28 -2.33 3.04
CA THR A 42 4.65 -2.71 4.41
C THR A 42 5.55 -3.94 4.45
N GLU A 43 5.55 -4.75 3.39
CA GLU A 43 6.40 -5.93 3.24
C GLU A 43 6.96 -6.03 1.82
N GLU A 44 8.02 -6.81 1.65
CA GLU A 44 8.58 -7.11 0.33
C GLU A 44 7.83 -8.29 -0.33
N GLY A 45 7.97 -8.40 -1.66
CA GLY A 45 7.39 -9.49 -2.44
C GLY A 45 5.98 -9.23 -2.99
N PRO A 46 5.27 -10.26 -3.48
CA PRO A 46 4.00 -10.09 -4.19
C PRO A 46 2.81 -9.75 -3.28
N ARG A 47 2.93 -9.89 -1.95
CA ARG A 47 1.89 -9.53 -0.98
C ARG A 47 2.43 -8.41 -0.11
N PHE A 48 2.72 -7.29 -0.76
CA PHE A 48 3.54 -6.22 -0.19
C PHE A 48 2.80 -5.34 0.84
N TYR A 49 1.52 -5.60 1.09
CA TYR A 49 0.72 -4.89 2.09
C TYR A 49 0.07 -5.87 3.08
N LYS A 50 0.15 -5.54 4.37
CA LYS A 50 -0.62 -6.19 5.43
C LYS A 50 -1.30 -5.13 6.27
N SER A 51 -2.61 -5.31 6.49
CA SER A 51 -3.40 -4.40 7.31
C SER A 51 -2.91 -4.33 8.78
N THR A 52 -2.29 -5.40 9.27
CA THR A 52 -1.76 -5.49 10.64
C THR A 52 -0.34 -4.97 10.80
N ALA A 53 0.33 -4.55 9.72
CA ALA A 53 1.70 -4.07 9.78
C ALA A 53 1.83 -2.75 10.57
N ARG A 54 2.99 -2.58 11.22
CA ARG A 54 3.33 -1.39 12.03
C ARG A 54 4.44 -0.55 11.43
N GLN A 55 4.94 -0.94 10.25
CA GLN A 55 6.02 -0.26 9.56
C GLN A 55 5.66 -0.07 8.08
N LEU A 56 5.96 1.11 7.57
CA LEU A 56 5.85 1.47 6.17
C LEU A 56 7.24 1.51 5.56
N GLN A 57 7.44 0.75 4.49
CA GLN A 57 8.67 0.67 3.71
C GLN A 57 8.76 1.76 2.63
N GLY A 58 7.62 2.31 2.23
CA GLY A 58 7.46 3.39 1.27
C GLY A 58 6.10 3.37 0.59
N ILE A 59 5.89 4.33 -0.32
CA ILE A 59 4.76 4.36 -1.24
C ILE A 59 5.24 3.75 -2.57
N ARG A 60 4.55 2.71 -3.01
CA ARG A 60 4.87 1.94 -4.21
C ARG A 60 4.04 2.43 -5.39
N ALA A 61 4.70 2.81 -6.49
CA ALA A 61 4.09 2.86 -7.81
C ALA A 61 4.05 1.45 -8.38
N THR A 62 2.91 0.99 -8.87
CA THR A 62 2.68 -0.45 -9.12
C THR A 62 1.67 -0.68 -10.23
N HIS A 63 1.84 -1.81 -10.92
CA HIS A 63 0.97 -2.32 -11.97
C HIS A 63 0.51 -3.76 -11.67
N GLN A 64 0.68 -4.21 -10.42
CA GLN A 64 0.41 -5.58 -10.03
C GLN A 64 -1.09 -5.89 -10.10
N PRO A 65 -1.51 -6.87 -10.92
CA PRO A 65 -2.92 -7.24 -10.99
C PRO A 65 -3.31 -8.28 -9.93
N SER A 66 -2.36 -9.11 -9.48
CA SER A 66 -2.56 -10.10 -8.43
C SER A 66 -1.20 -10.56 -7.85
N PRO A 67 -1.17 -11.12 -6.63
CA PRO A 67 0.07 -11.66 -6.04
C PRO A 67 0.67 -12.85 -6.80
N TRP A 68 -0.11 -13.50 -7.67
CA TRP A 68 0.34 -14.66 -8.44
C TRP A 68 1.08 -14.26 -9.71
N ILE A 69 0.66 -13.16 -10.34
CA ILE A 69 1.30 -12.59 -11.52
C ILE A 69 2.52 -11.76 -11.13
N GLY A 70 2.47 -11.09 -9.97
CA GLY A 70 3.51 -10.18 -9.53
C GLY A 70 3.42 -8.82 -10.22
N ASP A 71 4.46 -8.01 -10.04
CA ASP A 71 4.48 -6.59 -10.40
C ASP A 71 5.57 -6.28 -11.42
N TYR A 72 5.37 -5.22 -12.20
CA TYR A 72 6.32 -4.75 -13.21
C TYR A 72 6.38 -3.23 -13.22
N GLY A 73 7.51 -2.66 -13.67
CA GLY A 73 7.69 -1.21 -13.76
C GLY A 73 7.47 -0.47 -12.43
N HIS A 74 7.64 -1.16 -11.30
CA HIS A 74 7.34 -0.64 -9.97
C HIS A 74 8.57 -0.01 -9.33
N PHE A 75 8.34 0.97 -8.47
CA PHE A 75 9.38 1.59 -7.64
C PHE A 75 8.78 2.09 -6.33
N LEU A 76 9.66 2.34 -5.34
CA LEU A 76 9.26 2.87 -4.04
C LEU A 76 9.81 4.26 -3.82
N VAL A 77 8.96 5.14 -3.29
CA VAL A 77 9.33 6.44 -2.75
C VAL A 77 9.16 6.40 -1.24
N MET A 78 10.21 6.78 -0.50
CA MET A 78 10.16 6.88 0.96
C MET A 78 10.77 8.22 1.40
N PRO A 79 9.94 9.17 1.88
CA PRO A 79 10.43 10.38 2.52
C PRO A 79 11.27 10.04 3.75
N GLN A 80 12.37 10.75 3.96
CA GLN A 80 13.28 10.53 5.08
C GLN A 80 13.77 11.86 5.66
N VAL A 81 14.08 11.85 6.94
CA VAL A 81 14.78 12.94 7.65
C VAL A 81 16.05 12.38 8.29
N GLY A 82 17.09 13.21 8.41
CA GLY A 82 18.36 12.80 9.02
C GLY A 82 19.25 11.97 8.09
N GLN A 83 19.76 10.83 8.57
CA GLN A 83 20.68 9.99 7.81
C GLN A 83 19.97 9.35 6.61
N LYS A 84 20.58 9.44 5.43
CA LYS A 84 20.07 8.78 4.22
C LYS A 84 20.27 7.27 4.33
N LEU A 85 19.17 6.52 4.45
CA LEU A 85 19.15 5.07 4.51
C LEU A 85 18.61 4.50 3.19
N PHE A 86 19.34 3.54 2.62
CA PHE A 86 18.98 2.96 1.32
C PHE A 86 18.26 1.63 1.42
N SER A 87 18.65 0.76 2.36
CA SER A 87 17.99 -0.53 2.51
C SER A 87 16.56 -0.36 3.01
N ILE A 88 15.63 -1.11 2.41
CA ILE A 88 14.19 -0.99 2.64
C ILE A 88 13.86 -1.14 4.13
N GLY A 89 14.37 -2.20 4.78
CA GLY A 89 14.15 -2.43 6.21
C GLY A 89 14.71 -1.33 7.11
N ARG A 90 15.84 -0.69 6.75
CA ARG A 90 16.44 0.36 7.60
C ARG A 90 15.76 1.72 7.44
N ARG A 91 15.28 2.05 6.24
CA ARG A 91 14.57 3.31 5.97
C ARG A 91 13.08 3.27 6.33
N SER A 92 12.58 2.13 6.77
CA SER A 92 11.17 1.96 7.12
C SER A 92 10.81 2.82 8.33
N SER A 93 9.62 3.42 8.29
CA SER A 93 9.10 4.25 9.39
C SER A 93 7.97 3.54 10.11
N VAL A 94 7.79 3.87 11.40
CA VAL A 94 6.61 3.43 12.16
C VAL A 94 5.37 4.04 11.52
N PHE A 95 4.35 3.19 11.38
CA PHE A 95 3.07 3.52 10.77
C PHE A 95 1.96 3.24 11.79
N LYS A 96 1.07 4.20 12.01
CA LYS A 96 -0.08 4.07 12.91
C LYS A 96 -1.37 4.14 12.13
N ARG A 97 -2.13 3.05 12.15
CA ARG A 97 -3.44 2.95 11.50
C ARG A 97 -4.43 4.03 11.92
N ASN A 98 -4.43 4.44 13.20
CA ASN A 98 -5.32 5.48 13.70
C ASN A 98 -5.03 6.86 13.11
N ASP A 99 -3.79 7.09 12.66
CA ASP A 99 -3.33 8.35 12.07
C ASP A 99 -3.22 8.25 10.54
N THR A 100 -3.84 7.22 9.94
CA THR A 100 -3.77 6.94 8.50
C THR A 100 -5.14 7.03 7.85
N THR A 101 -5.21 7.75 6.74
CA THR A 101 -6.36 7.73 5.83
C THR A 101 -6.02 6.94 4.57
N ILE A 102 -6.84 5.94 4.25
CA ILE A 102 -6.75 5.17 2.99
C ILE A 102 -8.10 5.25 2.28
N ARG A 103 -8.15 5.98 1.17
CA ARG A 103 -9.32 6.15 0.30
C ARG A 103 -8.90 5.92 -1.16
N PRO A 104 -9.84 5.62 -2.08
CA PRO A 104 -9.49 5.39 -3.49
C PRO A 104 -8.71 6.54 -4.15
N HIS A 105 -8.88 7.76 -3.64
CA HIS A 105 -8.28 8.99 -4.15
C HIS A 105 -7.25 9.64 -3.20
N LEU A 106 -6.97 9.04 -2.04
CA LEU A 106 -6.08 9.64 -1.04
C LEU A 106 -5.44 8.57 -0.15
N PHE A 107 -4.11 8.62 -0.05
CA PHE A 107 -3.36 7.99 1.03
C PHE A 107 -2.64 9.07 1.82
N GLU A 108 -2.84 9.10 3.13
CA GLU A 108 -2.22 10.06 4.04
C GLU A 108 -1.86 9.35 5.36
N THR A 109 -0.65 9.59 5.88
CA THR A 109 -0.17 9.10 7.17
C THR A 109 0.79 10.13 7.78
N TYR A 110 0.97 10.06 9.10
CA TYR A 110 2.01 10.79 9.84
C TYR A 110 3.42 10.21 9.59
#